data_AF-A0A2M7FCI8-F1
#
_entry.id   AF-A0A2M7FCI8-F1
#
_cell.length_a   1.000
_cell.length_b   1.000
_cell.length_c   1.000
_cell.angle_alpha   90.00
_cell.angle_beta   90.00
_cell.angle_gamma   90.00
#
_symmetry.space_group_name_H-M   'P 1'
#
loop_
_entity.id
_entity.type
_entity.pdbx_description
1 polymer ?
#
loop_
_entity_poly.entity_id
_entity_poly.type
_entity_poly.pdbx_seq_one_letter_code
_entity_poly.pdbx_strand_id
1 'polypeptide(L)' 'IAVRNGSLGHGILAGFSDRFSERSLPSWLSWNPQTMEGSVIERPTAASADPAGDLTTVLSFYTR' A
#
# COMPACT_ATOMS: atom_id res chain seq x y z
N ILE A 1 -0.16 -10.42 -4.63
CA ILE A 1 0.00 -9.31 -5.59
C ILE A 1 1.45 -9.35 -6.06
N ALA A 2 1.73 -9.26 -7.34
CA ALA A 2 3.09 -9.36 -7.86
C ALA A 2 3.27 -8.46 -9.08
N VAL A 3 4.49 -7.95 -9.27
CA VAL A 3 4.86 -7.25 -10.50
C VAL A 3 5.26 -8.26 -11.56
N ARG A 4 4.71 -8.11 -12.77
CA ARG A 4 5.08 -8.96 -13.90
C ARG A 4 6.54 -8.76 -14.28
N ASN A 5 7.25 -9.86 -14.57
CA ASN A 5 8.68 -9.84 -14.93
C ASN A 5 9.08 -8.83 -16.02
N GLY A 6 8.28 -8.68 -17.09
CA GLY A 6 8.56 -7.72 -18.17
C GLY A 6 8.50 -6.24 -17.75
N SER A 7 7.89 -5.95 -16.59
CA SER A 7 7.74 -4.61 -16.05
C SER A 7 8.83 -4.21 -15.05
N LEU A 8 9.61 -5.17 -14.54
CA LEU A 8 10.58 -4.93 -13.45
C LEU A 8 11.68 -3.92 -13.80
N GLY A 9 12.13 -3.90 -15.06
CA GLY A 9 13.16 -2.98 -15.55
C GLY A 9 12.63 -1.65 -16.11
N HIS A 10 11.32 -1.43 -16.11
CA HIS A 10 10.73 -0.25 -16.74
C HIS A 10 10.69 0.94 -15.76
N GLY A 11 11.50 1.96 -16.06
CA GLY A 11 11.40 3.35 -15.60
C GLY A 11 11.02 3.54 -14.14
N ILE A 12 9.72 3.57 -13.87
CA ILE A 12 9.15 3.85 -12.53
C ILE A 12 9.47 2.77 -11.48
N LEU A 13 9.80 1.55 -11.92
CA LEU A 13 10.19 0.43 -11.03
C LEU A 13 11.70 0.26 -10.92
N ALA A 14 12.49 0.96 -11.73
CA ALA A 14 13.95 0.93 -11.64
C ALA A 14 14.40 1.60 -10.32
N GLY A 15 15.18 0.87 -9.50
CA GLY A 15 15.61 1.34 -8.19
C GLY A 15 14.49 1.36 -7.13
N PHE A 16 13.35 0.71 -7.39
CA PHE A 16 12.26 0.62 -6.41
C PHE A 16 12.70 -0.06 -5.12
N SER A 17 13.48 -1.14 -5.21
CA SER A 17 13.98 -1.88 -4.04
C SER A 17 14.71 -0.99 -3.05
N ASP A 18 15.49 -0.06 -3.57
CA ASP A 18 16.35 0.81 -2.80
C ASP A 18 15.51 1.90 -2.11
N ARG A 19 14.60 2.51 -2.86
CA ARG A 19 13.67 3.55 -2.35
C ARG A 19 12.61 3.00 -1.41
N PHE A 20 12.24 1.73 -1.55
CA PHE A 20 11.25 1.09 -0.70
C PHE A 20 11.67 1.09 0.78
N SER A 21 12.98 1.09 1.05
CA SER A 21 13.53 1.18 2.41
C SER A 21 13.29 2.55 3.09
N GLU A 22 12.93 3.59 2.34
CA GLU A 22 12.76 4.95 2.87
C GLU A 22 11.43 5.15 3.61
N ARG A 23 10.46 4.23 3.45
CA ARG A 23 9.14 4.30 4.10
C ARG A 23 8.78 3.01 4.80
N SER A 24 8.27 3.12 6.02
CA SER A 24 7.67 1.99 6.72
C SER A 24 6.37 1.58 6.03
N LEU A 25 6.21 0.26 5.89
CA LEU A 25 5.00 -0.33 5.34
C LEU A 25 3.93 -0.40 6.45
N PRO A 26 2.65 -0.11 6.16
CA PRO A 26 1.56 -0.31 7.10
C PRO A 26 1.44 -1.77 7.55
N SER A 27 0.97 -2.02 8.77
CA SER A 27 0.88 -3.37 9.37
C SER A 27 0.01 -4.36 8.59
N TRP A 28 -0.94 -3.86 7.81
CA TRP A 28 -1.88 -4.67 7.03
C TRP A 28 -1.33 -5.12 5.67
N LEU A 29 -0.13 -4.65 5.30
CA LEU A 29 0.55 -5.02 4.06
C LEU A 29 1.84 -5.79 4.35
N SER A 30 2.16 -6.71 3.44
CA SER A 30 3.47 -7.32 3.33
C SER A 30 4.00 -7.07 1.92
N TRP A 31 5.28 -6.70 1.80
CA TRP A 31 5.94 -6.55 0.52
C TRP A 31 7.40 -7.00 0.60
N ASN A 32 7.82 -7.82 -0.36
CA ASN A 32 9.19 -8.21 -0.58
C ASN A 32 9.76 -7.44 -1.80
N PRO A 33 10.64 -6.45 -1.60
CA PRO A 33 11.22 -5.68 -2.70
C PRO A 33 12.18 -6.48 -3.58
N GLN A 34 12.69 -7.63 -3.12
CA GLN A 34 13.62 -8.47 -3.88
C GLN A 34 12.89 -9.32 -4.92
N THR A 35 11.75 -9.90 -4.54
CA THR A 35 10.90 -10.66 -5.46
C THR A 35 9.83 -9.80 -6.14
N MET A 36 9.64 -8.56 -5.68
CA MET A 36 8.61 -7.62 -6.16
C MET A 36 7.19 -8.18 -6.01
N GLU A 37 6.96 -8.82 -4.86
CA GLU A 37 5.72 -9.48 -4.48
C GLU A 37 5.22 -8.96 -3.14
N GLY A 38 3.91 -9.04 -2.93
CA GLY A 38 3.31 -8.70 -1.65
C GLY A 38 1.90 -9.22 -1.47
N SER A 39 1.37 -9.03 -0.26
CA SER A 39 0.03 -9.46 0.12
C SER A 39 -0.62 -8.46 1.06
N VAL A 40 -1.95 -8.53 1.09
CA VAL A 40 -2.75 -7.94 2.16
C VAL A 40 -2.84 -8.99 3.26
N ILE A 41 -2.25 -8.72 4.41
CA ILE A 41 -2.20 -9.65 5.55
C ILE A 41 -3.54 -9.63 6.28
N GLU A 42 -4.11 -8.45 6.45
CA GLU A 42 -5.38 -8.22 7.14
C GLU A 42 -6.16 -7.09 6.48
N ARG A 43 -7.47 -7.04 6.74
CA ARG A 43 -8.29 -5.92 6.28
C ARG A 43 -7.94 -4.69 7.13
N PRO A 44 -7.55 -3.55 6.50
CA PRO A 44 -7.23 -2.34 7.25
C PRO A 44 -8.43 -1.86 8.08
N THR A 45 -8.12 -1.30 9.24
CA THR A 45 -9.07 -0.68 10.17
C THR A 45 -8.73 0.79 10.33
N ALA A 46 -9.62 1.57 10.93
CA ALA A 46 -9.35 2.98 11.25
C ALA A 46 -8.12 3.16 12.17
N ALA A 47 -7.69 2.12 12.89
CA ALA A 47 -6.49 2.15 13.73
C ALA A 47 -5.21 1.79 12.96
N SER A 48 -5.30 0.97 11.90
CA SER A 48 -4.15 0.51 11.12
C SER A 48 -3.93 1.26 9.81
N ALA A 49 -4.88 2.12 9.42
CA ALA A 49 -4.76 3.05 8.30
C ALA A 49 -5.56 4.33 8.60
N ASP A 50 -4.89 5.47 8.50
CA ASP A 50 -5.56 6.77 8.56
C ASP A 50 -6.27 7.02 7.22
N PRO A 51 -7.62 7.15 7.18
CA PRO A 51 -8.31 7.49 5.96
C PRO A 51 -7.84 8.86 5.43
N ALA A 52 -7.71 8.97 4.11
CA ALA A 52 -7.45 10.26 3.47
C ALA A 52 -8.71 11.14 3.54
N GLY A 53 -8.91 11.83 4.67
CA GLY A 53 -10.05 12.70 4.96
C GLY A 53 -10.88 12.27 6.19
N ASP A 54 -11.89 13.07 6.54
CA ASP A 54 -12.74 12.79 7.70
C ASP A 54 -13.87 11.81 7.37
N LEU A 55 -13.70 10.56 7.82
CA LEU A 55 -14.70 9.49 7.70
C LEU A 55 -16.03 9.86 8.37
N THR A 56 -16.01 10.65 9.43
CA THR A 56 -17.23 11.05 10.18
C THR A 56 -18.12 11.94 9.32
N THR A 57 -17.51 12.90 8.61
CA THR A 57 -18.21 13.79 7.68
C THR A 57 -18.83 12.99 6.53
N VAL A 58 -18.11 12.01 5.97
CA VAL A 58 -18.63 11.15 4.90
C VAL A 58 -19.83 10.34 5.38
N LEU A 59 -19.73 9.70 6.55
CA LEU A 59 -20.85 8.95 7.12
C LEU A 59 -22.06 9.85 7.36
N SER A 60 -21.84 11.06 7.88
CA SER A 60 -22.89 12.06 8.13
C SER A 60 -23.62 12.51 6.86
N PHE A 61 -22.96 12.51 5.71
CA PHE A 61 -23.59 12.86 4.43
C PHE A 61 -24.61 11.79 4.00
N TYR A 62 -24.28 10.51 4.14
CA TYR A 62 -25.14 9.40 3.70
C TYR A 62 -26.24 9.02 4.69
N THR A 63 -26.20 9.55 5.92
CA THR A 63 -27.27 9.38 6.91
C THR A 63 -28.36 10.46 6.84
N ARG A 64 -28.21 11.45 5.95
CA ARG A 64 -29.22 12.47 5.66
C ARG A 64 -30.19 12.00 4.60
#